data_AF-A0A7V2NMM8-F1
#
_entry.id   AF-A0A7V2NMM8-F1
#
_cell.length_a   1.000
_cell.length_b   1.000
_cell.length_c   1.000
_cell.angle_alpha   90.00
_cell.angle_beta   90.00
_cell.angle_gamma   90.00
#
_symmetry.space_group_name_H-M   'P 1'
#
loop_
_entity.id
_entity.type
_entity.pdbx_description
1 polymer ?
#
loop_
_entity_poly.entity_id
_entity_poly.type
_entity_poly.pdbx_seq_one_letter_code
_entity_poly.pdbx_strand_id
1 'polypeptide(L)' 'MVAKTFNDKAIKIRADKLKRIGSQAIKKAQNENKKLGIPNAYSKLGRLYYKLPNGEVTYKNPFK' A
#
# COMPACT_ATOMS: atom_id res chain seq x y z
N MET A 1 -36.79 4.36 5.07
CA MET A 1 -35.57 4.30 4.24
C MET A 1 -35.28 2.84 3.94
N VAL A 2 -35.36 2.41 2.68
CA VAL A 2 -35.04 1.03 2.30
C VAL A 2 -33.53 0.95 2.07
N ALA A 3 -32.81 0.23 2.92
CA ALA A 3 -31.42 -0.10 2.65
C ALA A 3 -31.36 -0.89 1.35
N LYS A 4 -30.75 -0.32 0.31
CA LYS A 4 -30.47 -1.06 -0.93
C LYS A 4 -29.47 -2.16 -0.57
N THR A 5 -29.93 -3.40 -0.51
CA THR A 5 -29.05 -4.57 -0.39
C THR A 5 -28.29 -4.68 -1.71
N PHE A 6 -27.08 -4.13 -1.76
CA PHE A 6 -26.22 -4.26 -2.92
C PHE A 6 -25.77 -5.73 -3.04
N ASN A 7 -25.75 -6.27 -4.25
CA ASN A 7 -25.35 -7.66 -4.52
C ASN A 7 -23.88 -7.90 -4.10
N ASP A 8 -23.70 -8.43 -2.89
CA ASP A 8 -22.41 -8.57 -2.18
C ASP A 8 -21.31 -9.26 -3.01
N LYS A 9 -21.70 -10.23 -3.84
CA LYS A 9 -20.75 -11.00 -4.67
C LYS A 9 -20.09 -10.14 -5.75
N ALA A 10 -20.87 -9.30 -6.44
CA ALA A 10 -20.34 -8.45 -7.51
C ALA A 10 -19.43 -7.34 -6.96
N ILE A 11 -19.77 -6.78 -5.79
CA ILE A 11 -18.94 -5.80 -5.08
C ILE A 11 -17.62 -6.46 -4.66
N LYS A 12 -17.68 -7.65 -4.06
CA LYS A 12 -16.48 -8.39 -3.65
C LYS A 12 -15.53 -8.65 -4.82
N ILE A 13 -16.05 -9.12 -5.96
CA ILE A 13 -15.23 -9.36 -7.18
C ILE A 13 -14.54 -8.07 -7.64
N ARG A 14 -15.24 -6.94 -7.64
CA ARG A 14 -14.65 -5.63 -8.02
C ARG A 14 -13.59 -5.18 -7.02
N ALA A 15 -13.86 -5.30 -5.71
CA ALA A 15 -12.93 -4.97 -4.65
C ALA A 15 -11.64 -5.82 -4.74
N ASP A 16 -11.77 -7.12 -4.98
CA ASP A 16 -10.64 -8.04 -5.16
C ASP A 16 -9.80 -7.66 -6.39
N LYS A 17 -10.45 -7.27 -7.50
CA LYS A 17 -9.76 -6.77 -8.70
C LYS A 17 -8.97 -5.50 -8.40
N LEU A 18 -9.57 -4.53 -7.70
CA LEU A 18 -8.89 -3.29 -7.30
C LEU A 18 -7.71 -3.58 -6.37
N LYS A 19 -7.90 -4.42 -5.36
CA LYS A 19 -6.85 -4.86 -4.44
C LYS A 19 -5.68 -5.51 -5.18
N ARG A 20 -5.97 -6.38 -6.15
CA ARG A 20 -4.93 -7.04 -6.97
C ARG A 20 -4.10 -6.03 -7.76
N ILE A 21 -4.75 -5.11 -8.47
CA ILE A 21 -4.07 -4.07 -9.28
C ILE A 21 -3.23 -3.17 -8.38
N GLY A 22 -3.80 -2.68 -7.27
CA GLY A 22 -3.08 -1.86 -6.31
C GLY A 22 -1.87 -2.59 -5.71
N SER A 23 -2.02 -3.86 -5.35
CA SER A 23 -0.92 -4.66 -4.81
C SER A 23 0.23 -4.84 -5.80
N GLN A 24 -0.09 -5.01 -7.10
CA GLN A 24 0.92 -5.10 -8.16
C GLN A 24 1.65 -3.77 -8.36
N ALA A 25 0.92 -2.65 -8.40
CA ALA A 25 1.50 -1.32 -8.53
C ALA A 25 2.42 -0.97 -7.35
N ILE A 26 1.97 -1.24 -6.11
CA ILE A 26 2.77 -1.03 -4.89
C ILE A 26 4.07 -1.83 -4.93
N LYS A 27 4.02 -3.12 -5.28
CA LYS A 27 5.23 -3.97 -5.38
C LYS A 27 6.21 -3.44 -6.42
N LYS A 28 5.72 -2.98 -7.57
CA LYS A 28 6.56 -2.41 -8.62
C LYS A 28 7.28 -1.16 -8.11
N ALA A 29 6.54 -0.20 -7.54
CA ALA A 29 7.11 1.02 -6.98
C ALA A 29 8.14 0.73 -5.87
N GLN A 30 7.85 -0.25 -4.99
CA GLN A 30 8.77 -0.63 -3.92
C GLN A 30 10.09 -1.22 -4.42
N ASN A 31 10.03 -2.00 -5.50
CA ASN A 31 11.21 -2.57 -6.13
C ASN A 31 12.04 -1.49 -6.85
N GLU A 32 11.38 -0.53 -7.51
CA GLU A 32 12.06 0.61 -8.14
C GLU A 32 12.73 1.50 -7.11
N ASN A 33 12.03 1.84 -6.01
CA ASN A 33 12.61 2.55 -4.88
C ASN A 33 13.86 1.85 -4.35
N LYS A 34 13.81 0.52 -4.15
CA LYS A 34 14.97 -0.26 -3.71
C LYS A 34 16.15 -0.14 -4.68
N LYS A 35 15.90 -0.21 -5.99
CA LYS A 35 16.95 -0.06 -7.03
C LYS A 35 17.57 1.34 -7.03
N LEU A 36 16.78 2.36 -6.72
CA LEU A 36 17.21 3.76 -6.69
C LEU A 36 17.76 4.21 -5.34
N GLY A 37 17.79 3.34 -4.32
CA GLY A 37 18.21 3.73 -2.97
C GLY A 37 17.21 4.64 -2.25
N ILE A 38 15.95 4.66 -2.68
CA ILE A 38 14.88 5.46 -2.07
C ILE A 38 14.18 4.64 -0.96
N PRO A 39 14.02 5.17 0.26
CA PRO A 39 13.24 4.52 1.31
C PRO A 39 11.78 4.27 0.91
N ASN A 40 11.25 3.09 1.23
CA ASN A 40 9.84 2.78 1.05
C ASN A 40 9.01 3.30 2.22
N ALA A 41 8.00 4.14 1.95
CA ALA A 41 7.09 4.66 2.97
C ALA A 41 5.87 3.75 3.17
N TYR A 42 5.46 3.60 4.41
CA TYR A 42 4.29 2.83 4.83
C TYR A 42 3.52 3.58 5.89
N SER A 43 2.23 3.26 6.04
CA SER A 43 1.39 3.73 7.12
C SER A 43 0.68 2.55 7.77
N LYS A 44 0.73 2.45 9.10
CA LYS A 44 -0.02 1.46 9.87
C LYS A 44 -0.58 2.15 11.11
N LEU A 45 -1.89 2.01 11.32
CA LEU A 45 -2.61 2.63 12.45
C LEU A 45 -2.36 4.16 12.54
N GLY A 46 -2.35 4.84 11.39
CA GLY A 46 -2.12 6.29 11.31
C GLY A 46 -0.65 6.72 11.51
N ARG A 47 0.27 5.79 11.77
CA ARG A 47 1.69 6.09 11.96
C ARG A 47 2.52 5.73 10.72
N LEU A 48 3.32 6.68 10.26
CA LEU A 48 4.28 6.46 9.17
C LEU A 48 5.52 5.72 9.67
N TYR A 49 6.00 4.80 8.85
CA TYR A 49 7.30 4.17 9.01
C TYR A 49 7.92 3.95 7.62
N TYR A 50 9.25 3.88 7.60
CA TYR A 50 10.03 3.80 6.37
C TYR A 50 10.92 2.57 6.43
N LYS A 51 11.00 1.84 5.32
CA LYS A 51 12.01 0.79 5.13
C LYS A 51 13.13 1.35 4.26
N LEU A 52 14.30 1.52 4.86
CA LEU A 52 15.51 2.01 4.21
C LEU A 52 16.05 0.98 3.19
N PRO A 53 16.90 1.39 2.23
CA PRO A 53 17.48 0.48 1.23
C PRO A 53 18.32 -0.66 1.84
N ASN A 54 18.97 -0.40 2.98
CA ASN A 54 19.71 -1.40 3.75
C ASN A 54 18.81 -2.43 4.46
N GLY A 55 17.49 -2.26 4.43
CA GLY A 55 16.50 -3.15 5.04
C GLY A 55 16.03 -2.72 6.43
N GLU A 56 16.67 -1.72 7.05
CA GLU A 56 16.28 -1.17 8.35
C GLU A 56 14.90 -0.49 8.28
N VAL A 57 14.13 -0.60 9.37
CA VAL A 57 12.84 0.08 9.52
C VAL A 57 12.96 1.20 10.54
N THR A 58 12.54 2.40 10.15
CA THR A 58 12.59 3.60 11.00
C THR A 58 11.27 4.35 11.03
N TYR A 59 11.02 5.04 12.14
CA TYR A 59 9.92 6.00 12.27
C TYR A 59 10.36 7.45 12.06
N LYS A 60 11.68 7.68 11.92
CA LYS A 60 12.22 9.01 11.59
C LYS A 60 12.01 9.25 10.10
N ASN A 61 11.62 10.46 9.72
CA ASN A 61 11.46 10.83 8.32
C ASN A 61 12.84 10.91 7.64
N PRO A 62 13.16 10.05 6.66
CA PRO A 62 14.46 10.02 6.00
C PRO A 62 14.62 11.09 4.89
N PHE A 63 13.59 11.91 4.64
CA PHE A 63 13.56 12.95 3.61
C PHE A 63 13.63 14.38 4.18
N LYS A 64 13.92 14.51 5.48
CA LYS A 64 14.09 15.79 6.16
C LYS A 64 15.57 16.07 6.39
#